data_AF-A0A0L6WCR6-F1
#
_entry.id   AF-A0A0L6WCR6-F1
#
_cell.length_a   1.000
_cell.length_b   1.000
_cell.length_c   1.000
_cell.angle_alpha   90.00
_cell.angle_beta   90.00
_cell.angle_gamma   90.00
#
_symmetry.space_group_name_H-M   'P 1'
#
loop_
_entity.id
_entity.type
_entity.pdbx_description
1 polymer ?
#
loop_
_entity_poly.entity_id
_entity_poly.type
_entity_poly.pdbx_seq_one_letter_code
_entity_poly.pdbx_strand_id
1 'polypeptide(L)'
;RNAHTNVGASEHPGGMKTYCSSAARFSSSQGQLPAHFWRNVEFKEGKGKHGKRFAQLTGCIRPELLDRLNPKDAGGQYDSSGGAGGMGNPRGSKCLGYNHYVELVEPAGPRACIRCCDDPADCPTNKDTQGCPNVIKGNYFNCG
;
A
#
# COMPACT_ATOMS: atom_id res chain seq x y z
N ARG A 1 11.54 -12.52 9.14
CA ARG A 1 11.26 -11.34 8.27
C ARG A 1 12.36 -10.33 8.53
N ASN A 2 13.08 -9.89 7.50
CA ASN A 2 14.32 -9.12 7.66
C ASN A 2 14.05 -7.62 7.83
N ALA A 3 15.00 -6.92 8.47
CA ALA A 3 15.07 -5.46 8.55
C ALA A 3 15.55 -4.87 7.22
N HIS A 4 15.28 -3.58 6.99
CA HIS A 4 15.71 -2.77 5.84
C HIS A 4 15.57 -3.49 4.48
N THR A 5 14.43 -4.12 4.27
CA THR A 5 14.15 -4.88 3.04
C THR A 5 13.53 -3.93 2.03
N ASN A 6 14.00 -3.98 0.78
CA ASN A 6 13.33 -3.30 -0.33
C ASN A 6 11.94 -3.91 -0.53
N VAL A 7 10.94 -3.10 -0.84
CA VAL A 7 9.54 -3.48 -1.03
C VAL A 7 9.44 -4.63 -2.02
N GLY A 8 10.04 -4.50 -3.21
CA GLY A 8 10.05 -5.55 -4.22
C GLY A 8 10.78 -6.84 -3.79
N ALA A 9 11.85 -6.72 -2.99
CA ALA A 9 12.58 -7.88 -2.47
C ALA A 9 11.77 -8.67 -1.42
N SER A 10 10.71 -8.09 -0.88
CA SER A 10 9.86 -8.74 0.12
C SER A 10 8.73 -9.58 -0.50
N GLU A 11 8.51 -9.47 -1.82
CA GLU A 11 7.41 -10.05 -2.60
C GLU A 11 7.49 -11.58 -2.80
N HIS A 12 7.86 -12.32 -1.75
CA HIS A 12 7.92 -13.78 -1.74
C HIS A 12 7.22 -14.35 -0.49
N PRO A 13 6.75 -15.62 -0.52
CA PRO A 13 6.17 -16.26 0.65
C PRO A 13 7.05 -16.12 1.89
N GLY A 14 6.48 -15.58 2.98
CA GLY A 14 7.18 -15.31 4.24
C GLY A 14 7.94 -13.96 4.31
N GLY A 15 8.16 -13.29 3.18
CA GLY A 15 8.82 -11.97 3.09
C GLY A 15 7.88 -10.81 3.39
N MET A 16 6.63 -10.87 2.93
CA MET A 16 5.68 -9.77 3.12
C MET A 16 5.05 -9.76 4.52
N LYS A 17 4.66 -8.57 5.03
CA LYS A 17 3.88 -8.39 6.27
C LYS A 17 2.91 -7.22 6.11
N THR A 18 1.63 -7.44 6.39
CA THR A 18 0.69 -6.33 6.54
C THR A 18 0.94 -5.60 7.85
N TYR A 19 0.98 -4.27 7.79
CA TYR A 19 1.03 -3.40 8.95
C TYR A 19 -0.27 -2.61 9.05
N CYS A 20 -0.85 -2.59 10.25
CA CYS A 20 -2.14 -1.94 10.50
C CYS A 20 -1.99 -0.87 11.59
N SER A 21 -2.82 0.18 11.53
CA SER A 21 -2.99 1.07 12.68
C SER A 21 -3.49 0.28 13.90
N SER A 22 -3.33 0.84 15.10
CA SER A 22 -3.79 0.18 16.33
C SER A 22 -5.27 -0.20 16.27
N ALA A 23 -6.12 0.67 15.71
CA ALA A 23 -7.55 0.43 15.56
C ALA A 23 -7.92 -0.63 14.50
N ALA A 24 -7.02 -0.90 13.55
CA ALA A 24 -7.26 -1.84 12.45
C ALA A 24 -6.44 -3.14 12.57
N ARG A 25 -5.81 -3.37 13.73
CA ARG A 25 -5.02 -4.58 14.01
C ARG A 25 -5.94 -5.63 14.64
N PHE A 26 -6.32 -6.63 13.86
CA PHE A 26 -7.24 -7.70 14.27
C PHE A 26 -6.52 -9.03 14.58
N SER A 27 -5.23 -9.14 14.26
CA SER A 27 -4.44 -10.35 14.51
C SER A 27 -3.01 -10.04 14.95
N SER A 28 -2.43 -10.92 15.76
CA SER A 28 -1.02 -10.87 16.15
C SER A 28 -0.06 -11.09 14.97
N SER A 29 -0.52 -11.71 13.89
CA SER A 29 0.26 -11.90 12.66
C SER A 29 0.52 -10.59 11.90
N GLN A 30 -0.36 -9.59 12.10
CA GLN A 30 -0.23 -8.24 11.56
C GLN A 30 0.81 -7.45 12.36
N GLY A 31 1.59 -6.63 11.67
CA GLY A 31 2.44 -5.62 12.28
C GLY A 31 1.60 -4.44 12.75
N GLN A 32 2.10 -3.71 13.74
CA GLN A 32 1.52 -2.43 14.12
C GLN A 32 2.30 -1.33 13.43
N LEU A 33 1.60 -0.46 12.70
CA LEU A 33 2.19 0.76 12.18
C LEU A 33 2.65 1.64 13.35
N PRO A 34 3.89 2.16 13.32
CA PRO A 34 4.35 3.14 14.29
C PRO A 34 3.39 4.34 14.35
N ALA A 35 3.27 4.92 15.54
CA ALA A 35 2.62 6.22 15.66
C ALA A 35 3.32 7.23 14.73
N HIS A 36 2.53 8.10 14.09
CA HIS A 36 3.04 9.09 13.13
C HIS A 36 3.75 8.53 11.90
N PHE A 37 3.60 7.23 11.58
CA PHE A 37 4.11 6.66 10.34
C PHE A 37 3.67 7.47 9.12
N TRP A 38 2.39 7.85 9.05
CA TRP A 38 1.95 8.88 8.13
C TRP A 38 2.32 10.25 8.68
N ARG A 39 3.20 10.97 7.96
CA ARG A 39 3.49 12.39 8.22
C ARG A 39 2.29 13.25 7.85
N ASN A 40 1.71 12.98 6.68
CA ASN A 40 0.46 13.56 6.19
C ASN A 40 -0.29 12.49 5.40
N VAL A 41 -1.62 12.45 5.51
CA VAL A 41 -2.43 11.51 4.75
C VAL A 41 -3.77 12.14 4.42
N GLU A 42 -4.20 11.97 3.18
CA GLU A 42 -5.56 12.29 2.73
C GLU A 42 -6.33 10.98 2.59
N PHE A 43 -7.50 10.91 3.22
CA PHE A 43 -8.49 9.88 2.95
C PHE A 43 -9.52 10.42 1.97
N LYS A 44 -9.84 9.64 0.94
CA LYS A 44 -10.89 9.95 -0.03
C LYS A 44 -11.68 8.71 -0.39
N GLU A 45 -13.00 8.84 -0.42
CA GLU A 45 -13.90 7.82 -0.91
C GLU A 45 -14.86 8.39 -1.96
N GLY A 46 -15.49 7.53 -2.75
CA GLY A 46 -16.44 7.94 -3.76
C GLY A 46 -16.78 6.85 -4.76
N LYS A 47 -17.23 7.27 -5.94
CA LYS A 47 -17.54 6.39 -7.08
C LYS A 47 -16.50 6.55 -8.20
N GLY A 48 -16.02 5.44 -8.74
CA GLY A 48 -15.03 5.40 -9.81
C GLY A 48 -15.63 5.21 -11.20
N LYS A 49 -14.87 4.63 -12.14
CA LYS A 49 -15.17 4.63 -13.59
C LYS A 49 -16.56 4.10 -13.94
N HIS A 50 -16.99 2.99 -13.33
CA HIS A 50 -18.30 2.40 -13.58
C HIS A 50 -19.30 2.65 -12.43
N GLY A 51 -19.12 3.74 -11.69
CA GLY A 51 -20.01 4.11 -10.58
C GLY A 51 -19.87 3.24 -9.33
N LYS A 52 -18.88 2.35 -9.29
CA LYS A 52 -18.57 1.45 -8.17
C LYS A 52 -17.73 2.17 -7.11
N ARG A 53 -17.81 1.71 -5.86
CA ARG A 53 -17.19 2.41 -4.74
C ARG A 53 -15.68 2.26 -4.76
N PHE A 54 -15.00 3.29 -4.28
CA PHE A 54 -13.60 3.22 -3.89
C PHE A 54 -13.36 3.95 -2.57
N ALA A 55 -12.29 3.57 -1.89
CA ALA A 55 -11.66 4.34 -0.82
C ALA A 55 -10.15 4.36 -1.06
N GLN A 56 -9.48 5.45 -0.73
CA GLN A 56 -8.03 5.56 -0.87
C GLN A 56 -7.39 6.37 0.25
N LEU A 57 -6.12 6.09 0.48
CA LEU A 57 -5.20 6.91 1.25
C LEU A 57 -4.05 7.31 0.33
N THR A 58 -3.69 8.59 0.33
CA THR A 58 -2.49 9.10 -0.36
C THR A 58 -1.76 10.05 0.58
N GLY A 59 -0.44 9.98 0.63
CA GLY A 59 0.30 10.91 1.49
C GLY A 59 1.76 10.56 1.71
N CYS A 60 2.33 11.22 2.72
CA CYS A 60 3.73 11.15 3.06
C CYS A 60 3.94 10.22 4.26
N ILE A 61 4.96 9.39 4.17
CA ILE A 61 5.32 8.43 5.20
C ILE A 61 6.66 8.78 5.84
N ARG A 62 6.90 8.20 7.01
CA ARG A 62 8.17 8.22 7.73
C ARG A 62 8.77 6.81 7.68
N PRO A 63 9.42 6.42 6.57
CA PRO A 63 9.90 5.05 6.37
C PRO A 63 10.91 4.62 7.45
N GLU A 64 11.67 5.56 8.01
CA GLU A 64 12.64 5.35 9.08
C GLU A 64 12.02 4.84 10.39
N LEU A 65 10.73 5.07 10.62
CA LEU A 65 10.05 4.59 11.82
C LEU A 65 9.70 3.10 11.77
N LEU A 66 9.79 2.49 10.58
CA LEU A 66 9.50 1.08 10.38
C LEU A 66 10.76 0.36 9.91
N ASP A 67 11.44 -0.30 10.84
CA ASP A 67 12.71 -1.04 10.63
C ASP A 67 12.70 -1.98 9.42
N ARG A 68 11.52 -2.48 9.01
CA ARG A 68 11.41 -3.33 7.81
C ARG A 68 11.64 -2.59 6.49
N LEU A 69 11.34 -1.29 6.41
CA LEU A 69 11.51 -0.51 5.20
C LEU A 69 12.97 -0.07 5.07
N ASN A 70 13.48 -0.11 3.85
CA ASN A 70 14.72 0.57 3.51
C ASN A 70 14.38 2.00 3.03
N PRO A 71 14.75 3.07 3.77
CA PRO A 71 14.46 4.45 3.35
C PRO A 71 15.07 4.86 2.01
N LYS A 72 16.04 4.10 1.50
CA LYS A 72 16.68 4.34 0.19
C LYS A 72 16.03 3.57 -0.95
N ASP A 73 15.01 2.77 -0.67
CA ASP A 73 14.33 1.99 -1.69
C ASP A 73 13.37 2.86 -2.52
N ALA A 74 13.45 2.71 -3.84
CA ALA A 74 12.56 3.41 -4.77
C ALA A 74 11.10 2.97 -4.59
N GLY A 75 10.89 1.76 -4.08
CA GLY A 75 9.57 1.25 -3.70
C GLY A 75 9.14 0.02 -4.49
N GLY A 76 7.85 -0.28 -4.37
CA GLY A 76 7.22 -1.40 -5.07
C GLY A 76 5.71 -1.40 -4.86
N GLN A 77 5.05 -2.36 -5.50
CA GLN A 77 3.59 -2.50 -5.49
C GLN A 77 3.17 -3.74 -4.69
N TYR A 78 2.04 -3.63 -4.00
CA TYR A 78 1.28 -4.74 -3.45
C TYR A 78 -0.15 -4.63 -3.98
N ASP A 79 -0.79 -5.74 -4.30
CA ASP A 79 -2.16 -5.72 -4.83
C ASP A 79 -2.90 -7.04 -4.58
N SER A 80 -4.22 -7.01 -4.76
CA SER A 80 -5.11 -8.17 -4.54
C SER A 80 -4.96 -9.31 -5.56
N SER A 81 -4.29 -9.05 -6.68
CA SER A 81 -4.12 -9.97 -7.81
C SER A 81 -2.66 -10.36 -8.09
N GLY A 82 -1.71 -9.81 -7.34
CA GLY A 82 -0.30 -10.11 -7.46
C GLY A 82 0.09 -11.47 -6.87
N GLY A 83 1.37 -11.81 -6.96
CA GLY A 83 1.93 -13.03 -6.39
C GLY A 83 1.57 -14.32 -7.13
N ALA A 84 2.17 -15.44 -6.69
CA ALA A 84 2.00 -16.74 -7.32
C ALA A 84 0.52 -17.19 -7.30
N GLY A 85 -0.05 -17.42 -8.49
CA GLY A 85 -1.44 -17.84 -8.67
C GLY A 85 -2.48 -16.72 -8.51
N GLY A 86 -2.07 -15.45 -8.51
CA GLY A 86 -2.97 -14.30 -8.50
C GLY A 86 -3.76 -14.13 -7.20
N MET A 87 -3.21 -14.60 -6.08
CA MET A 87 -3.87 -14.61 -4.77
C MET A 87 -3.49 -13.42 -3.87
N GLY A 88 -2.97 -12.36 -4.49
CA GLY A 88 -2.50 -11.17 -3.82
C GLY A 88 -1.08 -11.30 -3.26
N ASN A 89 -0.51 -10.14 -3.00
CA ASN A 89 0.83 -9.98 -2.47
C ASN A 89 0.77 -8.93 -1.35
N PRO A 90 0.79 -9.29 -0.05
CA PRO A 90 0.87 -10.64 0.55
C PRO A 90 -0.26 -11.62 0.16
N ARG A 91 -0.03 -12.93 0.15
CA ARG A 91 -1.08 -13.92 -0.19
C ARG A 91 -2.29 -13.80 0.76
N GLY A 92 -3.49 -13.64 0.19
CA GLY A 92 -4.75 -13.54 0.92
C GLY A 92 -4.98 -12.18 1.59
N SER A 93 -4.14 -11.18 1.33
CA SER A 93 -4.42 -9.79 1.72
C SER A 93 -5.69 -9.29 1.01
N LYS A 94 -6.44 -8.45 1.70
CA LYS A 94 -7.64 -7.83 1.16
C LYS A 94 -7.88 -6.49 1.82
N CYS A 95 -8.55 -5.60 1.10
CA CYS A 95 -9.18 -4.46 1.71
C CYS A 95 -10.59 -4.85 2.16
N LEU A 96 -10.87 -4.73 3.45
CA LEU A 96 -12.15 -5.17 4.01
C LEU A 96 -13.30 -4.35 3.41
N GLY A 97 -14.32 -5.05 2.89
CA GLY A 97 -15.50 -4.43 2.28
C GLY A 97 -15.34 -4.00 0.81
N TYR A 98 -14.20 -4.31 0.17
CA TYR A 98 -13.92 -4.08 -1.24
C TYR A 98 -13.41 -5.35 -1.92
N ASN A 99 -13.53 -5.43 -3.25
CA ASN A 99 -13.13 -6.61 -4.03
C ASN A 99 -11.64 -6.60 -4.41
N HIS A 100 -11.06 -5.41 -4.58
CA HIS A 100 -9.70 -5.24 -5.08
C HIS A 100 -8.94 -4.19 -4.27
N TYR A 101 -7.62 -4.27 -4.28
CA TYR A 101 -6.77 -3.18 -3.82
C TYR A 101 -5.48 -3.09 -4.64
N VAL A 102 -4.93 -1.88 -4.70
CA VAL A 102 -3.56 -1.60 -5.13
C VAL A 102 -2.91 -0.66 -4.12
N GLU A 103 -1.69 -0.99 -3.72
CA GLU A 103 -0.86 -0.26 -2.76
C GLU A 103 0.53 -0.07 -3.36
N LEU A 104 1.06 1.15 -3.29
CA LEU A 104 2.46 1.41 -3.59
C LEU A 104 3.11 2.06 -2.37
N VAL A 105 4.31 1.59 -2.05
CA VAL A 105 5.14 2.14 -0.97
C VAL A 105 6.45 2.58 -1.58
N GLU A 106 6.79 3.86 -1.44
CA GLU A 106 7.99 4.49 -2.02
C GLU A 106 8.81 5.18 -0.91
N PRO A 107 9.66 4.42 -0.20
CA PRO A 107 10.44 4.95 0.91
C PRO A 107 11.37 6.10 0.54
N ALA A 108 12.04 6.05 -0.61
CA ALA A 108 12.95 7.10 -1.07
C ALA A 108 12.23 8.38 -1.48
N GLY A 109 10.96 8.29 -1.91
CA GLY A 109 10.08 9.42 -2.21
C GLY A 109 9.21 9.89 -1.02
N PRO A 110 9.65 9.58 0.20
CA PRO A 110 8.87 9.19 1.40
C PRO A 110 7.35 9.31 1.27
N ARG A 111 6.75 8.47 0.42
CA ARG A 111 5.31 8.47 0.16
C ARG A 111 4.74 7.07 0.00
N ALA A 112 3.45 6.97 0.25
CA ALA A 112 2.69 5.76 -0.01
C ALA A 112 1.27 6.10 -0.44
N CYS A 113 0.64 5.14 -1.10
CA CYS A 113 -0.73 5.24 -1.54
C CYS A 113 -1.37 3.86 -1.55
N ILE A 114 -2.63 3.79 -1.14
CA ILE A 114 -3.44 2.58 -1.22
C ILE A 114 -4.83 2.94 -1.70
N ARG A 115 -5.39 2.14 -2.60
CA ARG A 115 -6.77 2.29 -3.07
C ARG A 115 -7.46 0.94 -3.01
N CYS A 116 -8.61 0.92 -2.38
CA CYS A 116 -9.55 -0.18 -2.34
C CYS A 116 -10.70 0.13 -3.28
N CYS A 117 -11.14 -0.85 -4.07
CA CYS A 117 -12.20 -0.62 -5.04
C CYS A 117 -13.06 -1.87 -5.26
N ASP A 118 -14.33 -1.63 -5.58
CA ASP A 118 -15.27 -2.69 -5.96
C ASP A 118 -15.10 -3.10 -7.44
N ASP A 119 -14.45 -2.25 -8.24
CA ASP A 119 -14.23 -2.40 -9.67
C ASP A 119 -12.74 -2.45 -9.99
N PRO A 120 -12.22 -3.52 -10.62
CA PRO A 120 -10.79 -3.64 -10.93
C PRO A 120 -10.27 -2.50 -11.83
N ALA A 121 -11.14 -1.85 -12.62
CA ALA A 121 -10.74 -0.72 -13.45
C ALA A 121 -10.32 0.52 -12.63
N ASP A 122 -10.69 0.58 -11.35
CA ASP A 122 -10.32 1.60 -10.37
C ASP A 122 -9.10 1.24 -9.52
N CYS A 123 -8.57 0.02 -9.61
CA CYS A 123 -7.32 -0.42 -8.97
C CYS A 123 -6.34 -0.98 -10.01
N PRO A 124 -5.71 -0.12 -10.82
CA PRO A 124 -4.79 -0.57 -11.87
C PRO A 124 -3.52 -1.19 -11.28
N THR A 125 -3.27 -2.46 -11.58
CA THR A 125 -2.11 -3.24 -11.11
C THR A 125 -0.96 -3.33 -12.12
N ASN A 126 -1.09 -2.68 -13.28
CA ASN A 126 -0.13 -2.74 -14.38
C ASN A 126 0.77 -1.48 -14.51
N LYS A 127 0.93 -0.73 -13.43
CA LYS A 127 1.65 0.56 -13.38
C LYS A 127 2.61 0.68 -12.19
N ASP A 128 3.10 -0.45 -11.73
CA ASP A 128 3.99 -0.66 -10.59
C ASP A 128 5.26 0.22 -10.60
N THR A 129 5.82 0.53 -11.77
CA THR A 129 7.04 1.38 -11.89
C THR A 129 6.76 2.88 -12.04
N GLN A 130 5.50 3.29 -12.23
CA GLN A 130 5.16 4.70 -12.48
C GLN A 130 5.04 5.52 -11.19
N GLY A 131 4.91 4.83 -10.06
CA GLY A 131 4.79 5.43 -8.76
C GLY A 131 3.41 6.00 -8.41
N CYS A 132 3.22 6.29 -7.13
CA CYS A 132 1.98 6.65 -6.48
C CYS A 132 1.19 7.75 -7.20
N PRO A 133 1.78 8.92 -7.53
CA PRO A 133 1.05 9.99 -8.21
C PRO A 133 0.52 9.63 -9.61
N ASN A 134 1.07 8.59 -10.23
CA ASN A 134 0.66 8.11 -11.54
C ASN A 134 -0.37 6.97 -11.45
N VAL A 135 -0.27 6.11 -10.42
CA VAL A 135 -1.22 5.00 -10.19
C VAL A 135 -2.49 5.46 -9.50
N ILE A 136 -2.37 6.19 -8.38
CA ILE A 136 -3.48 6.67 -7.57
C ILE A 136 -3.42 8.19 -7.53
N LYS A 137 -4.34 8.86 -8.22
CA LYS A 137 -4.48 10.31 -8.15
C LYS A 137 -5.00 10.72 -6.77
N GLY A 138 -4.35 11.68 -6.13
CA GLY A 138 -4.70 12.17 -4.79
C GLY A 138 -3.69 13.21 -4.31
N ASN A 139 -3.83 13.63 -3.07
CA ASN A 139 -2.92 14.59 -2.46
C ASN A 139 -1.66 13.90 -1.91
N TYR A 140 -0.49 14.38 -2.32
CA TYR A 140 0.83 13.91 -1.90
C TYR A 140 1.65 15.01 -1.21
N PHE A 141 1.05 16.12 -0.80
CA PHE A 141 1.62 17.13 0.13
C PHE A 141 3.10 17.52 -0.11
N ASN A 142 3.59 17.45 -1.35
CA ASN A 142 5.00 17.55 -1.70
C ASN A 142 5.90 16.68 -0.79
N CYS A 143 5.73 15.34 -0.80
CA CYS A 143 6.40 14.45 0.16
C CYS A 143 7.93 14.50 0.22
N GLY A 144 8.62 15.12 -0.74
CA GLY A 144 10.08 15.32 -0.72
C GLY A 144 10.49 16.51 0.13
#